data_AF-A0A8J5NZE0-F1
#
_entry.id   AF-A0A8J5NZE0-F1
#
_cell.length_a   1.000
_cell.length_b   1.000
_cell.length_c   1.000
_cell.angle_alpha   90.00
_cell.angle_beta   90.00
_cell.angle_gamma   90.00
#
_symmetry.space_group_name_H-M   'P 1'
#
loop_
_entity.id
_entity.type
_entity.pdbx_description
1 polymer ?
#
loop_
_entity_poly.entity_id
_entity_poly.type
_entity_poly.pdbx_seq_one_letter_code
_entity_poly.pdbx_strand_id
1 'polypeptide(L)'
;MILEVVTGSFARIRAEAENAAVVEEKNGKRSATFNIAEFEENTSVTTPEGTTYILKKDTDLQLPAGVAHYEDSVWGADVNVFNPERFLPSSKGSTEDERKRKAAYIPFGGGRHLCPGRNLALAEIIGSASALLLGFEIEAVGMGFGNVKMLGPQLAGATVRPERYGAGLGAEIAMRQGWEDVEWRFEC
;
A
#
# COMPACT_ATOMS: atom_id res chain seq x y z
N MET A 1 16.71 -0.42 7.81
CA MET A 1 16.57 -1.74 8.42
C MET A 1 17.22 -2.76 7.51
N ILE A 2 18.29 -3.40 7.99
CA ILE A 2 18.95 -4.51 7.29
C ILE A 2 18.53 -5.76 8.05
N LEU A 3 18.02 -6.76 7.32
CA LEU A 3 17.70 -8.07 7.89
C LEU A 3 18.97 -8.92 7.79
N GLU A 4 19.63 -9.17 8.92
CA GLU A 4 20.76 -10.10 8.98
C GLU A 4 20.27 -11.44 9.52
N VAL A 5 20.30 -12.46 8.66
CA VAL A 5 20.02 -13.84 9.03
C VAL A 5 21.35 -14.51 9.35
N VAL A 6 21.58 -14.81 10.62
CA VAL A 6 22.83 -15.46 11.07
C VAL A 6 22.64 -16.98 11.05
N THR A 7 22.71 -17.57 9.86
CA THR A 7 23.06 -18.98 9.70
C THR A 7 24.58 -19.10 9.60
N GLY A 8 25.19 -20.25 9.94
CA GLY A 8 26.64 -20.51 9.86
C GLY A 8 27.31 -20.33 8.48
N SER A 9 26.62 -19.73 7.51
CA SER A 9 27.15 -19.06 6.32
C SER A 9 26.34 -17.78 6.12
N PHE A 10 27.05 -16.64 6.03
CA PHE A 10 26.48 -15.30 5.99
C PHE A 10 25.71 -15.06 4.67
N ALA A 11 24.39 -14.86 4.75
CA ALA A 11 23.59 -14.36 3.64
C ALA A 11 23.01 -12.97 4.03
N ARG A 12 23.45 -11.92 3.32
CA ARG A 12 22.89 -10.56 3.45
C ARG A 12 21.76 -10.40 2.43
N ILE A 13 20.54 -10.15 2.90
CA ILE A 13 19.39 -9.86 2.03
C ILE A 13 19.02 -8.38 2.17
N ARG A 14 19.12 -7.63 1.08
CA ARG A 14 18.66 -6.24 0.98
C ARG A 14 17.20 -6.27 0.49
N ALA A 15 16.24 -6.04 1.38
CA ALA A 15 14.84 -5.91 1.02
C ALA A 15 14.57 -4.50 0.46
N GLU A 16 14.24 -4.40 -0.82
CA GLU A 16 13.78 -3.15 -1.44
C GLU A 16 12.28 -2.96 -1.21
N ALA A 17 11.93 -1.73 -0.84
CA ALA A 17 10.62 -1.32 -0.38
C ALA A 17 9.66 -1.07 -1.55
N GLU A 18 9.24 -2.14 -2.25
CA GLU A 18 8.29 -2.02 -3.36
C GLU A 18 6.95 -2.73 -3.09
N ASN A 19 6.85 -3.53 -2.03
CA ASN A 19 5.70 -4.39 -1.76
C ASN A 19 4.86 -3.94 -0.56
N ALA A 20 3.97 -2.96 -0.77
CA ALA A 20 2.90 -2.66 0.19
C ALA A 20 1.64 -2.21 -0.54
N ALA A 21 1.02 -3.12 -1.30
CA ALA A 21 -0.31 -2.89 -1.88
C ALA A 21 -1.07 -4.22 -2.02
N VAL A 22 -1.38 -4.88 -0.90
CA VAL A 22 -2.33 -6.01 -0.89
C VAL A 22 -3.71 -5.43 -0.58
N VAL A 23 -4.66 -5.51 -1.52
CA VAL A 23 -5.81 -6.44 -1.49
C VAL A 23 -6.49 -6.48 -2.88
N GLU A 24 -6.71 -7.69 -3.40
CA GLU A 24 -7.56 -7.99 -4.57
C GLU A 24 -9.05 -7.80 -4.21
N GLU A 25 -9.84 -7.12 -5.05
CA GLU A 25 -11.30 -7.13 -4.91
C GLU A 25 -11.98 -7.33 -6.29
N LYS A 26 -12.63 -8.48 -6.45
CA LYS A 26 -13.46 -8.85 -7.62
C LYS A 26 -14.84 -8.15 -7.64
N ASN A 27 -15.00 -6.95 -7.08
CA ASN A 27 -16.33 -6.34 -6.96
C ASN A 27 -16.42 -4.81 -7.14
N GLY A 28 -15.37 -4.16 -7.65
CA GLY A 28 -15.47 -2.78 -8.16
C GLY A 28 -15.77 -1.71 -7.09
N LYS A 29 -15.29 -1.87 -5.85
CA LYS A 29 -15.46 -0.89 -4.77
C LYS A 29 -14.11 -0.48 -4.18
N ARG A 30 -14.04 0.78 -3.73
CA ARG A 30 -12.87 1.70 -3.86
C ARG A 30 -12.15 1.91 -2.52
N SER A 31 -10.92 2.43 -2.49
CA SER A 31 -10.22 2.81 -1.24
C SER A 31 -10.52 4.28 -0.83
N ALA A 32 -10.27 4.69 0.43
CA ALA A 32 -10.25 6.10 0.81
C ALA A 32 -9.37 6.35 2.03
N THR A 33 -8.21 6.95 1.78
CA THR A 33 -7.45 7.75 2.74
C THR A 33 -7.63 9.20 2.29
N PHE A 34 -8.01 10.12 3.19
CA PHE A 34 -8.25 11.51 2.82
C PHE A 34 -7.13 12.42 3.33
N ASN A 35 -6.58 13.25 2.45
CA ASN A 35 -5.94 14.48 2.88
C ASN A 35 -7.02 15.56 2.87
N ILE A 36 -7.23 16.24 4.00
CA ILE A 36 -8.14 17.37 4.11
C ILE A 36 -7.28 18.62 4.26
N ALA A 37 -7.53 19.61 3.40
CA ALA A 37 -6.93 20.93 3.52
C ALA A 37 -8.06 21.97 3.49
N GLU A 38 -8.08 22.86 4.48
CA GLU A 38 -8.95 24.02 4.50
C GLU A 38 -8.23 25.20 3.85
N PHE A 39 -8.94 25.95 3.00
CA PHE A 39 -8.40 27.13 2.35
C PHE A 39 -8.62 28.38 3.21
N GLU A 40 -7.54 29.01 3.66
CA GLU A 40 -7.59 30.25 4.47
C GLU A 40 -7.95 31.50 3.64
N GLU A 41 -7.79 31.42 2.31
CA GLU A 41 -8.10 32.49 1.37
C GLU A 41 -8.55 31.94 0.00
N ASN A 42 -9.20 32.78 -0.80
CA ASN A 42 -9.61 32.42 -2.17
C ASN A 42 -8.37 32.09 -3.01
N THR A 43 -8.28 30.85 -3.46
CA THR A 43 -7.13 30.33 -4.20
C THR A 43 -7.57 29.87 -5.59
N SER A 44 -6.90 30.33 -6.64
CA SER A 44 -7.13 29.84 -8.01
C SER A 44 -6.27 28.63 -8.33
N VAL A 45 -6.87 27.59 -8.90
CA VAL A 45 -6.17 26.37 -9.35
C VAL A 45 -6.47 26.14 -10.83
N THR A 46 -5.43 26.01 -11.64
CA THR A 46 -5.55 25.74 -13.08
C THR A 46 -5.19 24.28 -13.36
N THR A 47 -6.07 23.57 -14.05
CA THR A 47 -5.81 22.19 -14.46
C THR A 47 -4.82 22.13 -15.63
N PRO A 48 -4.20 20.97 -15.90
CA PRO A 48 -3.32 20.81 -17.07
C PRO A 48 -3.99 21.16 -18.40
N GLU A 49 -5.32 21.02 -18.49
CA GLU A 49 -6.14 21.36 -19.66
C GLU A 49 -6.40 22.87 -19.79
N GLY A 50 -5.90 23.69 -18.86
CA GLY A 50 -6.01 25.15 -18.87
C GLY A 50 -7.29 25.69 -18.24
N THR A 51 -8.12 24.84 -17.63
CA THR A 51 -9.34 25.30 -16.95
C THR A 51 -8.98 25.80 -15.55
N THR A 52 -9.37 27.03 -15.21
CA THR A 52 -9.12 27.62 -13.90
C THR A 52 -10.37 27.54 -13.02
N TYR A 53 -10.19 27.00 -11.82
CA TYR A 53 -11.17 26.92 -10.75
C TYR A 53 -10.80 27.88 -9.63
N ILE A 54 -11.79 28.46 -8.96
CA ILE A 54 -11.60 29.26 -7.75
C ILE A 54 -12.06 28.43 -6.56
N LEU A 55 -11.12 28.07 -5.70
CA LEU A 55 -11.38 27.46 -4.40
C LEU A 55 -11.62 28.60 -3.42
N LYS A 56 -12.82 28.67 -2.88
CA LYS A 56 -13.19 29.74 -1.95
C LYS A 56 -12.51 29.53 -0.61
N LYS A 57 -12.25 30.64 0.08
CA LYS A 57 -11.94 30.63 1.51
C LYS A 57 -12.98 29.80 2.28
N ASP A 58 -12.55 29.15 3.36
CA ASP A 58 -13.33 28.31 4.27
C ASP A 58 -13.95 27.08 3.56
N THR A 59 -13.31 26.62 2.48
CA THR A 59 -13.67 25.38 1.78
C THR A 59 -12.70 24.27 2.14
N ASP A 60 -13.25 23.11 2.51
CA ASP A 60 -12.48 21.87 2.67
C ASP A 60 -12.24 21.21 1.32
N LEU A 61 -10.97 20.95 1.00
CA LEU A 61 -10.57 20.09 -0.11
C LEU A 61 -10.18 18.73 0.42
N GLN A 62 -10.86 17.71 -0.08
CA GLN A 62 -10.58 16.33 0.22
C GLN A 62 -9.95 15.65 -0.98
N LEU A 63 -8.80 14.99 -0.77
CA LEU A 63 -8.15 14.15 -1.77
C LEU A 63 -8.37 12.68 -1.43
N PRO A 64 -9.34 11.99 -2.05
CA PRO A 64 -9.64 10.59 -1.78
C PRO A 64 -8.61 9.67 -2.46
N ALA A 65 -7.70 9.11 -1.66
CA ALA A 65 -6.62 8.26 -2.17
C ALA A 65 -7.13 7.10 -3.02
N GLY A 66 -8.23 6.43 -2.65
CA GLY A 66 -8.71 5.32 -3.47
C GLY A 66 -9.64 5.67 -4.62
N VAL A 67 -9.90 6.95 -4.90
CA VAL A 67 -10.26 7.32 -6.27
C VAL A 67 -8.99 7.32 -7.10
N ALA A 68 -7.95 8.03 -6.64
CA ALA A 68 -6.69 8.13 -7.36
C ALA A 68 -5.98 6.78 -7.58
N HIS A 69 -5.99 5.87 -6.60
CA HIS A 69 -5.40 4.53 -6.69
C HIS A 69 -6.16 3.57 -7.61
N TYR A 70 -7.41 3.89 -7.97
CA TYR A 70 -8.28 3.04 -8.79
C TYR A 70 -8.67 3.69 -10.13
N GLU A 71 -7.98 4.76 -10.51
CA GLU A 71 -8.20 5.48 -11.76
C GLU A 71 -7.60 4.71 -12.94
N ASP A 72 -8.46 4.19 -13.82
CA ASP A 72 -8.05 3.35 -14.96
C ASP A 72 -7.14 4.11 -15.95
N SER A 73 -7.36 5.42 -16.11
CA SER A 73 -6.56 6.29 -16.97
C SER A 73 -5.12 6.49 -16.48
N VAL A 74 -4.83 6.11 -15.22
CA VAL A 74 -3.49 6.15 -14.63
C VAL A 74 -2.90 4.75 -14.47
N TRP A 75 -3.70 3.81 -13.97
CA TRP A 75 -3.22 2.50 -13.55
C TRP A 75 -3.41 1.42 -14.61
N GLY A 76 -4.26 1.64 -15.62
CA GLY A 76 -4.59 0.69 -16.67
C GLY A 76 -5.87 -0.10 -16.38
N ALA A 77 -6.30 -0.90 -17.36
CA ALA A 77 -7.54 -1.69 -17.28
C ALA A 77 -7.49 -2.78 -16.18
N ASP A 78 -6.30 -3.18 -15.76
CA ASP A 78 -6.06 -4.18 -14.72
C ASP A 78 -5.92 -3.56 -13.31
N VAL A 79 -6.32 -2.29 -13.12
CA VAL A 79 -6.23 -1.59 -11.83
C VAL A 79 -6.93 -2.31 -10.67
N ASN A 80 -7.98 -3.08 -10.95
CA ASN A 80 -8.70 -3.86 -9.94
C ASN A 80 -8.09 -5.25 -9.69
N VAL A 81 -6.99 -5.58 -10.37
CA VAL A 81 -6.26 -6.85 -10.20
C VAL A 81 -5.02 -6.59 -9.36
N PHE A 82 -4.78 -7.46 -8.39
CA PHE A 82 -3.52 -7.44 -7.64
C PHE A 82 -2.36 -7.80 -8.59
N ASN A 83 -1.59 -6.78 -8.97
CA ASN A 83 -0.44 -6.89 -9.85
C ASN A 83 0.78 -6.21 -9.20
N PRO A 84 1.61 -6.95 -8.43
CA PRO A 84 2.77 -6.37 -7.76
C PRO A 84 3.86 -5.93 -8.76
N GLU A 85 3.92 -6.57 -9.93
CA GLU A 85 4.93 -6.25 -10.95
C GLU A 85 4.76 -4.84 -11.53
N ARG A 86 3.59 -4.21 -11.34
CA ARG A 86 3.33 -2.84 -11.82
C ARG A 86 4.31 -1.81 -11.27
N PHE A 87 4.88 -2.06 -10.10
CA PHE A 87 5.80 -1.13 -9.44
C PHE A 87 7.27 -1.39 -9.79
N LEU A 88 7.56 -2.48 -10.50
CA LEU A 88 8.92 -2.83 -10.88
C LEU A 88 9.46 -1.90 -11.98
N PRO A 89 10.78 -1.70 -12.07
CA PRO A 89 11.41 -0.90 -13.12
C PRO A 89 11.08 -1.38 -14.55
N SER A 90 10.80 -2.67 -14.74
CA SER A 90 10.40 -3.26 -16.02
C SER A 90 9.03 -2.83 -16.52
N SER A 91 8.18 -2.29 -15.63
CA SER A 91 6.79 -1.89 -15.90
C SER A 91 6.64 -0.37 -16.10
N LYS A 92 7.76 0.36 -16.18
CA LYS A 92 7.79 1.80 -16.37
C LYS A 92 7.21 2.19 -17.72
N GLY A 93 6.25 3.12 -17.67
CA GLY A 93 5.64 3.69 -18.87
C GLY A 93 6.47 4.83 -19.47
N SER A 94 5.81 5.68 -20.26
CA SER A 94 6.39 6.95 -20.68
C SER A 94 6.64 7.87 -19.47
N THR A 95 7.46 8.90 -19.64
CA THR A 95 7.70 9.92 -18.58
C THR A 95 6.40 10.52 -18.04
N GLU A 96 5.41 10.73 -18.92
CA GLU A 96 4.11 11.27 -18.52
C GLU A 96 3.28 10.26 -17.73
N ASP A 97 3.32 8.98 -18.09
CA ASP A 97 2.63 7.91 -17.35
C ASP A 97 3.21 7.78 -15.94
N GLU A 98 4.54 7.82 -15.83
CA GLU A 98 5.24 7.79 -14.55
C GLU A 98 4.92 9.00 -13.68
N ARG A 99 4.79 10.20 -14.29
CA ARG A 99 4.37 11.41 -13.58
C ARG A 99 2.94 11.27 -13.03
N LYS A 100 2.01 10.75 -13.84
CA LYS A 100 0.62 10.49 -13.42
C LYS A 100 0.55 9.47 -12.29
N ARG A 101 1.25 8.33 -12.43
CA ARG A 101 1.32 7.27 -11.41
C ARG A 101 1.86 7.81 -10.08
N LYS A 102 2.95 8.59 -10.11
CA LYS A 102 3.51 9.22 -8.90
C LYS A 102 2.54 10.18 -8.22
N ALA A 103 1.79 10.96 -9.00
CA ALA A 103 0.80 11.89 -8.46
C ALA A 103 -0.42 11.18 -7.87
N ALA A 104 -0.84 10.06 -8.48
CA ALA A 104 -1.98 9.27 -8.03
C ALA A 104 -1.65 8.38 -6.82
N TYR A 105 -0.39 7.95 -6.67
CA TYR A 105 0.03 7.04 -5.61
C TYR A 105 0.29 7.75 -4.27
N ILE A 106 -0.78 7.95 -3.50
CA ILE A 106 -0.74 8.65 -2.19
C ILE A 106 -1.13 7.78 -0.97
N PRO A 107 -0.50 6.60 -0.73
CA PRO A 107 -0.87 5.69 0.37
C PRO A 107 -0.64 6.27 1.77
N PHE A 108 0.28 7.24 1.90
CA PHE A 108 0.63 7.92 3.15
C PHE A 108 0.23 9.40 3.15
N GLY A 109 -0.70 9.78 2.28
CA GLY A 109 -1.05 11.18 2.04
C GLY A 109 -0.04 11.91 1.14
N GLY A 110 -0.04 13.25 1.19
CA GLY A 110 0.79 14.09 0.33
C GLY A 110 1.04 15.50 0.88
N GLY A 111 1.99 16.21 0.27
CA GLY A 111 2.30 17.61 0.61
C GLY A 111 2.79 17.80 2.04
N ARG A 112 2.32 18.87 2.70
CA ARG A 112 2.72 19.22 4.08
C ARG A 112 2.16 18.26 5.15
N HIS A 113 1.16 17.46 4.81
CA HIS A 113 0.47 16.55 5.73
C HIS A 113 0.80 15.07 5.47
N LEU A 114 1.96 14.81 4.88
CA LEU A 114 2.51 13.46 4.72
C LEU A 114 2.60 12.75 6.07
N CYS A 115 2.20 11.48 6.11
CA CYS A 115 2.23 10.67 7.33
C CYS A 115 3.66 10.69 7.94
N PRO A 116 3.81 11.16 9.20
CA PRO A 116 5.12 11.22 9.85
C PRO A 116 5.65 9.80 10.14
N GLY A 117 4.76 8.83 10.35
CA GLY A 117 5.09 7.43 10.62
C GLY A 117 5.40 6.58 9.38
N ARG A 118 5.34 7.11 8.15
CA ARG A 118 5.46 6.30 6.92
C ARG A 118 6.74 5.46 6.84
N ASN A 119 7.87 6.00 7.31
CA ASN A 119 9.15 5.31 7.27
C ASN A 119 9.16 4.14 8.26
N LEU A 120 8.60 4.35 9.45
CA LEU A 120 8.43 3.30 10.46
C LEU A 120 7.46 2.23 9.96
N ALA A 121 6.32 2.63 9.41
CA ALA A 121 5.33 1.70 8.86
C ALA A 121 5.93 0.84 7.73
N LEU A 122 6.67 1.44 6.79
CA LEU A 122 7.36 0.67 5.73
C LEU A 122 8.40 -0.28 6.32
N ALA A 123 9.18 0.17 7.29
CA ALA A 123 10.13 -0.64 8.02
C ALA A 123 9.47 -1.86 8.67
N GLU A 124 8.38 -1.66 9.41
CA GLU A 124 7.65 -2.73 10.10
C GLU A 124 6.98 -3.69 9.12
N ILE A 125 6.34 -3.19 8.07
CA ILE A 125 5.67 -4.02 7.04
C ILE A 125 6.70 -4.90 6.35
N ILE A 126 7.78 -4.32 5.85
CA ILE A 126 8.81 -5.07 5.10
C ILE A 126 9.56 -6.02 6.01
N GLY A 127 9.93 -5.59 7.22
CA GLY A 127 10.63 -6.42 8.19
C GLY A 127 9.78 -7.63 8.59
N SER A 128 8.52 -7.40 8.96
CA SER A 128 7.60 -8.47 9.37
C SER A 128 7.28 -9.41 8.21
N ALA A 129 7.00 -8.88 7.01
CA ALA A 129 6.75 -9.70 5.83
C ALA A 129 7.97 -10.55 5.45
N SER A 130 9.18 -9.98 5.50
CA SER A 130 10.41 -10.72 5.20
C SER A 130 10.64 -11.85 6.20
N ALA A 131 10.47 -11.58 7.50
CA ALA A 131 10.60 -12.61 8.53
C ALA A 131 9.58 -13.75 8.35
N LEU A 132 8.32 -13.42 8.06
CA LEU A 132 7.27 -14.40 7.79
C LEU A 132 7.57 -15.25 6.54
N LEU A 133 7.92 -14.61 5.42
CA LEU A 133 8.14 -15.29 4.14
C LEU A 133 9.39 -16.17 4.12
N LEU A 134 10.43 -15.81 4.88
CA LEU A 134 11.69 -16.55 4.94
C LEU A 134 11.66 -17.67 5.96
N GLY A 135 11.17 -17.39 7.17
CA GLY A 135 11.28 -18.30 8.30
C GLY A 135 10.12 -19.27 8.48
N PHE A 136 9.00 -19.07 7.78
CA PHE A 136 7.78 -19.82 8.03
C PHE A 136 7.14 -20.34 6.74
N GLU A 137 6.48 -21.49 6.87
CA GLU A 137 5.46 -21.96 5.95
C GLU A 137 4.09 -21.54 6.52
N ILE A 138 3.29 -20.89 5.67
CA ILE A 138 1.99 -20.33 6.07
C ILE A 138 0.93 -20.87 5.12
N GLU A 139 0.02 -21.68 5.66
CA GLU A 139 -1.08 -22.27 4.90
C GLU A 139 -2.42 -21.73 5.39
N ALA A 140 -3.34 -21.47 4.46
CA ALA A 140 -4.67 -20.99 4.80
C ALA A 140 -5.52 -22.12 5.37
N VAL A 141 -6.18 -21.85 6.51
CA VAL A 141 -7.12 -22.77 7.14
C VAL A 141 -8.53 -22.23 7.00
N GLY A 142 -9.43 -23.03 6.42
CA GLY A 142 -10.80 -22.61 6.13
C GLY A 142 -10.87 -21.80 4.84
N MET A 143 -10.91 -20.47 4.94
CA MET A 143 -10.95 -19.56 3.79
C MET A 143 -9.54 -19.33 3.24
N GLY A 144 -9.33 -19.59 1.95
CA GLY A 144 -8.08 -19.23 1.26
C GLY A 144 -7.84 -17.71 1.28
N PHE A 145 -6.57 -17.29 1.45
CA PHE A 145 -6.19 -15.88 1.61
C PHE A 145 -6.68 -14.96 0.47
N GLY A 146 -6.72 -15.44 -0.77
CA GLY A 146 -7.23 -14.67 -1.92
C GLY A 146 -8.75 -14.52 -1.98
N ASN A 147 -9.50 -15.23 -1.14
CA ASN A 147 -10.96 -15.19 -1.13
C ASN A 147 -11.52 -14.23 -0.06
N VAL A 148 -10.65 -13.53 0.67
CA VAL A 148 -11.04 -12.56 1.70
C VAL A 148 -11.75 -11.38 1.04
N LYS A 149 -12.98 -11.11 1.49
CA LYS A 149 -13.71 -9.91 1.09
C LYS A 149 -13.32 -8.76 1.98
N MET A 150 -13.00 -7.62 1.39
CA MET A 150 -12.72 -6.38 2.12
C MET A 150 -13.98 -5.54 2.25
N LEU A 151 -14.06 -4.78 3.33
CA LEU A 151 -15.01 -3.69 3.42
C LEU A 151 -14.68 -2.64 2.35
N GLY A 152 -15.70 -1.89 1.94
CA GLY A 152 -15.45 -0.67 1.18
C GLY A 152 -14.72 0.40 2.02
N PRO A 153 -14.39 1.53 1.39
CA PRO A 153 -13.66 2.60 2.04
C PRO A 153 -14.53 3.23 3.13
N GLN A 154 -13.96 3.48 4.29
CA GLN A 154 -14.67 4.09 5.41
C GLN A 154 -14.16 5.52 5.60
N LEU A 155 -15.07 6.49 5.73
CA LEU A 155 -14.72 7.92 5.83
C LEU A 155 -13.74 8.22 6.98
N ALA A 156 -13.82 7.46 8.08
CA ALA A 156 -12.95 7.56 9.24
C ALA A 156 -11.93 6.40 9.36
N GLY A 157 -11.81 5.56 8.33
CA GLY A 157 -10.92 4.41 8.33
C GLY A 157 -9.55 4.77 7.76
N ALA A 158 -8.48 4.58 8.55
CA ALA A 158 -7.11 4.73 8.06
C ALA A 158 -6.68 3.58 7.12
N THR A 159 -7.34 2.42 7.24
CA THR A 159 -7.09 1.23 6.42
C THR A 159 -8.40 0.54 6.08
N VAL A 160 -8.40 -0.17 4.96
CA VAL A 160 -9.50 -1.07 4.60
C VAL A 160 -9.34 -2.38 5.38
N ARG A 161 -10.43 -2.89 5.96
CA ARG A 161 -10.43 -4.11 6.77
C ARG A 161 -11.27 -5.20 6.12
N PRO A 162 -10.97 -6.49 6.37
CA PRO A 162 -11.85 -7.57 5.94
C PRO A 162 -13.28 -7.42 6.45
N GLU A 163 -14.25 -7.80 5.63
CA GLU A 163 -15.65 -7.93 6.06
C GLU A 163 -15.73 -8.90 7.25
N ARG A 164 -16.59 -8.57 8.23
CA ARG A 164 -16.79 -9.39 9.44
C ARG A 164 -15.48 -9.78 10.13
N TYR A 165 -14.47 -8.91 10.09
CA TYR A 165 -13.14 -9.17 10.66
C TYR A 165 -12.45 -10.43 10.11
N GLY A 166 -12.79 -10.85 8.89
CA GLY A 166 -12.20 -12.03 8.27
C GLY A 166 -12.75 -13.32 8.83
N ALA A 167 -14.01 -13.35 9.28
CA ALA A 167 -14.63 -14.58 9.76
C ALA A 167 -14.46 -15.74 8.76
N GLY A 168 -13.86 -16.84 9.22
CA GLY A 168 -13.50 -18.01 8.40
C GLY A 168 -12.10 -17.97 7.81
N LEU A 169 -11.37 -16.87 7.95
CA LEU A 169 -9.94 -16.77 7.67
C LEU A 169 -9.14 -17.34 8.84
N GLY A 170 -8.30 -18.32 8.55
CA GLY A 170 -7.33 -18.88 9.49
C GLY A 170 -6.00 -19.13 8.78
N ALA A 171 -4.94 -19.27 9.56
CA ALA A 171 -3.64 -19.65 9.06
C ALA A 171 -3.01 -20.67 10.00
N GLU A 172 -2.45 -21.74 9.44
CA GLU A 172 -1.48 -22.59 10.13
C GLU A 172 -0.10 -22.07 9.78
N ILE A 173 0.72 -21.84 10.80
CA ILE A 173 2.06 -21.27 10.67
C ILE A 173 3.03 -22.26 11.30
N ALA A 174 3.92 -22.78 10.48
CA ALA A 174 4.99 -23.68 10.91
C ALA A 174 6.34 -23.04 10.56
N MET A 175 7.35 -23.30 11.39
CA MET A 175 8.72 -22.90 11.06
C MET A 175 9.17 -23.67 9.81
N ARG A 176 9.82 -22.97 8.88
CA ARG A 176 10.33 -23.58 7.65
C ARG A 176 11.40 -24.61 7.99
N GLN A 177 11.35 -25.75 7.31
CA GLN A 177 12.34 -26.80 7.47
C GLN A 177 13.76 -26.27 7.16
N GLY A 178 14.71 -26.54 8.05
CA GLY A 178 16.09 -26.04 7.94
C GLY A 178 16.33 -24.66 8.58
N TRP A 179 15.30 -24.06 9.18
CA TRP A 179 15.39 -22.78 9.92
C TRP A 179 15.32 -22.96 11.44
N GLU A 180 15.44 -24.19 11.94
CA GLU A 180 15.24 -24.53 13.36
C GLU A 180 16.22 -23.84 14.31
N ASP A 181 17.45 -23.61 13.85
CA ASP A 181 18.53 -22.99 14.63
C ASP A 181 18.79 -21.52 14.24
N VAL A 182 17.84 -20.87 13.56
CA VAL A 182 18.00 -19.48 13.11
C VAL A 182 17.60 -18.49 14.19
N GLU A 183 18.55 -17.64 14.58
CA GLU A 183 18.29 -16.48 15.42
C GLU A 183 18.08 -15.22 14.56
N TRP A 184 16.95 -14.55 14.76
CA TRP A 184 16.64 -13.30 14.08
C TRP A 184 17.15 -12.11 14.89
N ARG A 185 17.95 -11.24 14.26
CA ARG A 185 18.33 -9.95 14.84
C ARG A 185 17.89 -8.81 13.93
N PHE A 186 17.14 -7.88 14.49
CA PHE A 186 16.76 -6.63 13.84
C PHE A 186 17.66 -5.51 14.34
N GLU A 187 18.49 -4.97 13.46
CA GLU A 187 19.35 -3.83 13.78
C GLU A 187 18.74 -2.54 13.20
N CYS A 188 18.57 -1.55 14.07
CA CYS A 188 18.02 -0.23 13.76
C CYS A 188 19.11 0.74 13.31
#